data_AF-A0A7Y5APY0-F1
#
_entry.id   AF-A0A7Y5APY0-F1
#
_cell.length_a   1.000
_cell.length_b   1.000
_cell.length_c   1.000
_cell.angle_alpha   90.00
_cell.angle_beta   90.00
_cell.angle_gamma   90.00
#
_symmetry.space_group_name_H-M   'P 1'
#
loop_
_entity.id
_entity.type
_entity.pdbx_description
1 polymer ?
#
loop_
_entity_poly.entity_id
_entity_poly.type
_entity_poly.pdbx_seq_one_letter_code
_entity_poly.pdbx_strand_id
1 'polypeptide(L)'
;MSILLEKRELKKAAKELTLGKLTDVIDTLNSVLAERQKEVELITQLEQLAKSQGFTLEQLGYKLNNEMVLESADPAVRSDKRPTKPKFKTINKDSQYFYVENGQLQLLRTHTMKKGLQDRGIDVVPVTKVDKKYAKQIDSLITDATAQAVENFNAKVDAWNEWAAANGEEILSKK
;
A
#
# COMPACT_ATOMS: atom_id res chain seq x y z
N MET A 1 15.44 -33.98 -17.57
CA MET A 1 16.04 -33.26 -18.72
C MET A 1 16.14 -31.79 -18.35
N SER A 2 17.26 -31.08 -18.35
CA SER A 2 18.69 -31.43 -18.26
C SER A 2 19.37 -30.17 -17.70
N ILE A 3 19.82 -30.18 -16.44
CA ILE A 3 20.59 -29.07 -15.81
C ILE A 3 21.89 -28.76 -16.59
N LEU A 4 22.32 -29.68 -17.47
CA LEU A 4 23.45 -29.52 -18.37
C LEU A 4 23.15 -28.63 -19.60
N LEU A 5 21.87 -28.44 -19.98
CA LEU A 5 21.48 -27.51 -21.05
C LEU A 5 21.67 -26.06 -20.58
N GLU A 6 21.27 -25.73 -19.34
CA GLU A 6 21.45 -24.40 -18.74
C GLU A 6 22.92 -24.01 -18.57
N LYS A 7 23.79 -24.94 -18.14
CA LYS A 7 25.23 -24.65 -17.97
C LYS A 7 25.95 -24.37 -19.29
N ARG A 8 25.50 -24.98 -20.40
CA ARG A 8 26.08 -24.75 -21.74
C ARG A 8 25.62 -23.41 -22.32
N GLU A 9 24.36 -23.05 -22.13
CA GLU A 9 23.83 -21.73 -22.54
C GLU A 9 24.39 -20.59 -21.69
N LEU A 10 24.55 -20.78 -20.38
CA LEU A 10 25.26 -19.84 -19.50
C LEU A 10 26.72 -19.64 -19.92
N LYS A 11 27.44 -20.72 -20.28
CA LYS A 11 28.80 -20.63 -20.81
C LYS A 11 28.85 -19.97 -22.20
N LYS A 12 27.76 -20.01 -22.96
CA LYS A 12 27.65 -19.38 -24.28
C LYS A 12 27.37 -17.88 -24.13
N ALA A 13 26.44 -17.50 -23.26
CA ALA A 13 26.18 -16.12 -22.86
C ALA A 13 27.40 -15.45 -22.22
N ALA A 14 28.14 -16.18 -21.39
CA ALA A 14 29.41 -15.69 -20.80
C ALA A 14 30.56 -15.58 -21.81
N LYS A 15 30.53 -16.37 -22.91
CA LYS A 15 31.47 -16.22 -24.04
C LYS A 15 31.05 -15.13 -25.04
N GLU A 16 29.78 -14.71 -25.03
CA GLU A 16 29.20 -13.70 -25.93
C GLU A 16 29.25 -12.26 -25.37
N LEU A 17 29.66 -12.09 -24.11
CA LEU A 17 30.09 -10.80 -23.58
C LEU A 17 31.55 -10.55 -24.00
N THR A 18 31.69 -9.94 -25.18
CA THR A 18 32.97 -9.39 -25.62
C THR A 18 33.43 -8.33 -24.62
N LEU A 19 34.76 -8.17 -24.46
CA LEU A 19 35.34 -7.19 -23.55
C LEU A 19 34.76 -5.78 -23.76
N GLY A 20 34.46 -5.41 -25.01
CA GLY A 20 33.76 -4.16 -25.34
C GLY A 20 32.37 -4.02 -24.73
N LYS A 21 31.53 -5.08 -24.75
CA LYS A 21 30.21 -5.04 -24.10
C LYS A 21 30.31 -4.94 -22.57
N LEU A 22 31.36 -5.52 -21.97
CA LEU A 22 31.62 -5.33 -20.55
C LEU A 22 32.04 -3.89 -20.26
N THR A 23 32.86 -3.27 -21.12
CA THR A 23 33.19 -1.85 -21.03
C THR A 23 31.95 -0.97 -21.17
N ASP A 24 31.08 -1.23 -22.14
CA ASP A 24 29.82 -0.48 -22.32
C ASP A 24 28.89 -0.59 -21.09
N VAL A 25 28.82 -1.78 -20.48
CA VAL A 25 28.07 -2.01 -19.24
C VAL A 25 28.70 -1.26 -18.06
N ILE A 26 30.02 -1.21 -17.98
CA ILE A 26 30.73 -0.44 -16.94
C ILE A 26 30.49 1.07 -17.13
N ASP A 27 30.53 1.57 -18.36
CA ASP A 27 30.32 2.99 -18.65
C ASP A 27 28.88 3.42 -18.34
N THR A 28 27.90 2.58 -18.71
CA THR A 28 26.49 2.82 -18.34
C THR A 28 26.27 2.78 -16.84
N LEU A 29 26.85 1.82 -16.12
CA LEU A 29 26.78 1.77 -14.66
C LEU A 29 27.42 2.99 -14.00
N ASN A 30 28.56 3.45 -14.50
CA ASN A 30 29.23 4.66 -14.00
C ASN A 30 28.38 5.91 -14.25
N SER A 31 27.72 6.02 -15.40
CA SER A 31 26.78 7.11 -15.70
C SER A 31 25.62 7.11 -14.71
N VAL A 32 25.01 5.94 -14.46
CA VAL A 32 23.91 5.80 -13.49
C VAL A 32 24.38 6.15 -12.08
N LEU A 33 25.57 5.72 -11.68
CA LEU A 33 26.14 6.08 -10.37
C LEU A 33 26.35 7.59 -10.24
N ALA A 34 26.82 8.27 -11.28
CA ALA A 34 26.99 9.72 -11.29
C ALA A 34 25.65 10.46 -11.20
N GLU A 35 24.61 9.97 -11.87
CA GLU A 35 23.24 10.50 -11.76
C GLU A 35 22.68 10.32 -10.34
N ARG A 36 22.82 9.12 -9.76
CA ARG A 36 22.37 8.85 -8.39
C ARG A 36 23.11 9.70 -7.36
N GLN A 37 24.40 9.93 -7.56
CA GLN A 37 25.17 10.81 -6.68
C GLN A 37 24.64 12.26 -6.72
N LYS A 38 24.30 12.78 -7.92
CA LYS A 38 23.68 14.10 -8.07
C LYS A 38 22.29 14.17 -7.44
N GLU A 39 21.48 13.12 -7.59
CA GLU A 39 20.17 13.03 -6.93
C GLU A 39 20.31 13.09 -5.41
N VAL A 40 21.26 12.34 -4.83
CA VAL A 40 21.55 12.36 -3.38
C VAL A 40 21.99 13.73 -2.91
N GLU A 41 22.87 14.41 -3.65
CA GLU A 41 23.31 15.77 -3.33
C GLU A 41 22.13 16.76 -3.34
N LEU A 42 21.27 16.68 -4.36
CA LEU A 42 20.09 17.54 -4.48
C LEU A 42 19.07 17.28 -3.37
N ILE A 43 18.84 16.01 -3.04
CA ILE A 43 18.01 15.61 -1.89
C ILE A 43 18.56 16.21 -0.60
N THR A 44 19.88 16.13 -0.38
CA THR A 44 20.53 16.69 0.81
C THR A 44 20.36 18.21 0.89
N GLN A 45 20.48 18.92 -0.23
CA GLN A 45 20.24 20.36 -0.31
C GLN A 45 18.79 20.72 -0.01
N LEU A 46 17.83 19.97 -0.57
CA LEU A 46 16.41 20.14 -0.29
C LEU A 46 16.08 19.89 1.18
N GLU A 47 16.66 18.87 1.80
CA GLU A 47 16.49 18.62 3.23
C GLU A 47 17.01 19.77 4.09
N GLN A 48 18.18 20.33 3.76
CA GLN A 48 18.75 21.46 4.48
C GLN A 48 17.87 22.71 4.34
N LEU A 49 17.36 22.96 3.13
CA LEU A 49 16.45 24.08 2.86
C LEU A 49 15.12 23.90 3.59
N ALA A 50 14.53 22.71 3.56
CA ALA A 50 13.30 22.41 4.27
C ALA A 50 13.47 22.55 5.79
N LYS A 51 14.58 22.06 6.36
CA LYS A 51 14.93 22.28 7.78
C LYS A 51 15.06 23.77 8.11
N SER A 52 15.70 24.55 7.24
CA SER A 52 15.84 26.01 7.42
C SER A 52 14.51 26.76 7.40
N GLN A 53 13.52 26.22 6.70
CA GLN A 53 12.15 26.75 6.64
C GLN A 53 11.25 26.21 7.77
N GLY A 54 11.81 25.40 8.69
CA GLY A 54 11.11 24.88 9.86
C GLY A 54 10.35 23.56 9.62
N PHE A 55 10.51 22.90 8.46
CA PHE A 55 9.91 21.60 8.23
C PHE A 55 10.66 20.50 8.99
N THR A 56 9.90 19.59 9.60
CA THR A 56 10.46 18.42 10.27
C THR A 56 10.66 17.26 9.29
N LEU A 57 11.59 16.34 9.60
CA LEU A 57 11.86 15.15 8.77
C LEU A 57 10.62 14.25 8.56
N GLU A 58 9.63 14.36 9.45
CA GLU A 58 8.35 13.63 9.39
C GLU A 58 7.43 14.19 8.31
N GLN A 59 7.34 15.53 8.19
CA GLN A 59 6.57 16.20 7.14
C GLN A 59 7.17 15.99 5.74
N LEU A 60 8.47 15.73 5.67
CA LEU A 60 9.19 15.38 4.45
C LEU A 60 9.06 13.89 4.09
N GLY A 61 8.36 13.08 4.90
CA GLY A 61 8.08 11.68 4.61
C GLY A 61 9.23 10.70 4.89
N TYR A 62 10.32 11.15 5.53
CA TYR A 62 11.48 10.30 5.84
C TYR A 62 11.26 9.34 7.02
N LYS A 63 10.22 9.56 7.82
CA LYS A 63 9.77 8.59 8.82
C LYS A 63 8.39 8.05 8.42
N LEU A 64 8.37 6.80 7.94
CA LEU A 64 7.16 6.00 7.95
C LEU A 64 6.87 5.63 9.41
N ASN A 65 6.11 6.47 10.11
CA ASN A 65 5.44 6.01 11.32
C ASN A 65 4.36 5.01 10.88
N ASN A 66 4.49 3.78 11.36
CA ASN A 66 3.45 2.75 11.28
C ASN A 66 2.33 3.01 12.31
N GLU A 67 2.11 4.27 12.67
CA GLU A 67 1.12 4.69 13.63
C GLU A 67 0.03 5.42 12.85
N MET A 68 -1.13 4.79 12.86
CA MET A 68 -2.37 5.28 12.28
C MET A 68 -2.68 6.64 12.93
N VAL A 69 -2.41 7.74 12.22
CA VAL A 69 -2.77 9.08 12.65
C VAL A 69 -4.30 9.14 12.71
N LEU A 70 -4.84 8.98 13.93
CA LEU A 70 -6.12 9.57 14.29
C LEU A 70 -5.91 11.07 14.25
N GLU A 71 -6.54 11.73 13.28
CA GLU A 71 -6.52 13.19 13.14
C GLU A 71 -6.92 13.84 14.47
N SER A 72 -5.97 14.50 15.12
CA SER A 72 -6.26 15.53 16.11
C SER A 72 -6.91 16.70 15.38
N ALA A 73 -8.16 16.97 15.76
CA ALA A 73 -8.96 18.09 15.29
C ALA A 73 -8.26 19.42 15.61
N ASP A 74 -7.61 20.01 14.61
CA ASP A 74 -7.35 21.45 14.57
C ASP A 74 -8.42 22.12 13.70
N PRO A 75 -9.06 23.21 14.17
CA PRO A 75 -10.10 23.88 13.43
C PRO A 75 -9.52 24.80 12.36
N ALA A 76 -10.16 24.78 11.18
CA ALA A 76 -10.12 25.82 10.15
C ALA A 76 -8.89 25.89 9.23
N VAL A 77 -8.86 25.01 8.23
CA VAL A 77 -8.69 25.45 6.83
C VAL A 77 -9.73 24.68 6.00
N ARG A 78 -10.76 25.38 5.52
CA ARG A 78 -11.70 24.84 4.53
C ARG A 78 -10.88 24.50 3.28
N SER A 79 -10.54 23.23 3.11
CA SER A 79 -9.90 22.79 1.88
C SER A 79 -10.93 22.85 0.76
N ASP A 80 -10.75 23.77 -0.20
CA ASP A 80 -11.50 23.88 -1.46
C ASP A 80 -11.42 22.63 -2.36
N LYS A 81 -10.83 21.53 -1.87
CA LYS A 81 -10.75 20.28 -2.61
C LYS A 81 -12.07 19.54 -2.47
N ARG A 82 -12.80 19.43 -3.58
CA ARG A 82 -13.97 18.57 -3.73
C ARG A 82 -13.65 17.15 -3.22
N PRO A 83 -14.31 16.67 -2.16
CA PRO A 83 -14.16 15.28 -1.72
C PRO A 83 -14.69 14.34 -2.82
N THR A 84 -14.17 13.12 -2.92
CA THR A 84 -14.66 12.16 -3.91
C THR A 84 -16.03 11.63 -3.48
N LYS A 85 -17.02 11.62 -4.39
CA LYS A 85 -18.36 11.08 -4.12
C LYS A 85 -18.26 9.66 -3.52
N PRO A 86 -18.72 9.44 -2.28
CA PRO A 86 -18.62 8.15 -1.62
C PRO A 86 -19.34 7.05 -2.41
N LYS A 87 -18.71 5.88 -2.54
CA LYS A 87 -19.33 4.68 -3.11
C LYS A 87 -19.27 3.57 -2.07
N PHE A 88 -20.44 3.04 -1.70
CA PHE A 88 -20.51 1.91 -0.78
C PHE A 88 -20.02 0.64 -1.49
N LYS A 89 -19.02 -0.02 -0.90
CA LYS A 89 -18.57 -1.33 -1.36
C LYS A 89 -19.18 -2.40 -0.47
N THR A 90 -20.03 -3.23 -1.06
CA THR A 90 -20.60 -4.39 -0.37
C THR A 90 -19.52 -5.46 -0.20
N ILE A 91 -19.44 -6.05 0.99
CA ILE A 91 -18.54 -7.17 1.29
C ILE A 91 -19.17 -8.46 0.74
N ASN A 92 -18.52 -9.07 -0.26
CA ASN A 92 -18.91 -10.39 -0.76
C ASN A 92 -18.16 -11.47 0.03
N LYS A 93 -18.91 -12.32 0.77
CA LYS A 93 -18.40 -13.41 1.61
C LYS A 93 -17.48 -14.38 0.84
N ASP A 94 -17.84 -14.73 -0.39
CA ASP A 94 -17.13 -15.75 -1.17
C ASP A 94 -15.80 -15.26 -1.73
N SER A 95 -15.63 -13.93 -1.83
CA SER A 95 -14.41 -13.30 -2.33
C SER A 95 -13.43 -12.91 -1.23
N GLN A 96 -13.73 -13.24 0.04
CA GLN A 96 -12.87 -12.90 1.17
C GLN A 96 -11.73 -13.89 1.36
N TYR A 97 -10.59 -13.34 1.79
CA TYR A 97 -9.41 -14.09 2.18
C TYR A 97 -9.22 -13.98 3.69
N PHE A 98 -8.69 -15.03 4.30
CA PHE A 98 -8.43 -15.11 5.72
C PHE A 98 -7.00 -15.58 5.95
N TYR A 99 -6.47 -15.24 7.11
CA TYR A 99 -5.17 -15.74 7.55
C TYR A 99 -5.22 -16.03 9.04
N VAL A 100 -4.32 -16.88 9.51
CA VAL A 100 -4.19 -17.18 10.94
C VAL A 100 -2.94 -16.51 11.46
N GLU A 101 -3.11 -15.61 12.42
CA GLU A 101 -2.00 -14.93 13.09
C GLU A 101 -2.20 -15.08 14.60
N ASN A 102 -1.15 -15.52 15.32
CA ASN A 102 -1.20 -15.78 16.76
C ASN A 102 -2.32 -16.76 17.19
N GLY A 103 -2.66 -17.73 16.32
CA GLY A 103 -3.70 -18.72 16.59
C GLY A 103 -5.14 -18.22 16.42
N GLN A 104 -5.34 -16.97 15.98
CA GLN A 104 -6.65 -16.39 15.69
C GLN A 104 -6.86 -16.21 14.19
N LEU A 105 -8.07 -16.49 13.71
CA LEU A 105 -8.45 -16.22 12.33
C LEU A 105 -8.68 -14.71 12.17
N GLN A 106 -8.06 -14.11 11.17
CA GLN A 106 -8.25 -12.72 10.79
C GLN A 106 -8.73 -12.63 9.34
N LEU A 107 -9.57 -11.62 9.07
CA LEU A 107 -10.03 -11.29 7.73
C LEU A 107 -9.00 -10.41 7.02
N LEU A 108 -8.59 -10.80 5.82
CA LEU A 108 -7.74 -9.97 4.97
C LEU A 108 -8.57 -8.84 4.35
N ARG A 109 -8.44 -7.64 4.92
CA ARG A 109 -9.20 -6.44 4.48
C ARG A 109 -8.74 -5.90 3.13
N THR A 110 -7.46 -6.08 2.79
CA THR A 110 -6.86 -5.57 1.55
C THR A 110 -5.95 -6.60 0.89
N HIS A 111 -6.10 -6.78 -0.42
CA HIS A 111 -5.27 -7.71 -1.19
C HIS A 111 -3.79 -7.28 -1.28
N THR A 112 -3.51 -5.99 -1.05
CA THR A 112 -2.15 -5.45 -1.02
C THR A 112 -1.30 -6.06 0.09
N MET A 113 -1.93 -6.49 1.20
CA MET A 113 -1.23 -7.14 2.31
C MET A 113 -0.96 -8.63 2.08
N LYS A 114 -1.60 -9.25 1.07
CA LYS A 114 -1.48 -10.69 0.81
C LYS A 114 -0.03 -11.14 0.63
N LYS A 115 0.73 -10.42 -0.20
CA LYS A 115 2.15 -10.73 -0.46
C LYS A 115 3.00 -10.55 0.80
N GLY A 116 2.80 -9.45 1.53
CA GLY A 116 3.55 -9.18 2.76
C GLY A 116 3.30 -10.20 3.87
N LEU A 117 2.08 -10.74 3.97
CA LEU A 117 1.76 -11.82 4.92
C LEU A 117 2.40 -13.16 4.50
N GLN A 118 2.35 -13.47 3.20
CA GLN A 118 3.00 -14.67 2.66
C GLN A 118 4.53 -14.63 2.84
N ASP A 119 5.15 -13.47 2.64
CA ASP A 119 6.59 -13.26 2.86
C ASP A 119 6.98 -13.42 4.35
N ARG A 120 6.05 -13.16 5.27
CA ARG A 120 6.20 -13.41 6.72
C ARG A 120 5.94 -14.87 7.13
N GLY A 121 5.63 -15.74 6.17
CA GLY A 121 5.30 -17.15 6.42
C GLY A 121 3.87 -17.38 6.95
N ILE A 122 2.99 -16.38 6.86
CA ILE A 122 1.58 -16.50 7.25
C ILE A 122 0.77 -16.98 6.04
N ASP A 123 0.05 -18.08 6.20
CA ASP A 123 -0.78 -18.62 5.12
C ASP A 123 -2.08 -17.82 4.96
N VAL A 124 -2.37 -17.43 3.72
CA VAL A 124 -3.54 -16.63 3.34
C VAL A 124 -4.43 -17.46 2.44
N VAL A 125 -5.58 -17.86 2.96
CA VAL A 125 -6.50 -18.80 2.31
C VAL A 125 -7.86 -18.16 1.99
N PRO A 126 -8.50 -18.53 0.88
CA PRO A 126 -9.87 -18.13 0.60
C PRO A 126 -10.85 -18.79 1.58
N VAL A 127 -12.05 -18.21 1.74
CA VAL A 127 -13.09 -18.73 2.65
C VAL A 127 -13.38 -20.24 2.48
N THR A 128 -13.29 -20.75 1.26
CA THR A 128 -13.53 -22.17 0.93
C THR A 128 -12.48 -23.13 1.48
N LYS A 129 -11.29 -22.62 1.81
CA LYS A 129 -10.16 -23.40 2.32
C LYS A 129 -9.89 -23.16 3.82
N VAL A 130 -10.73 -22.37 4.50
CA VAL A 130 -10.61 -22.15 5.95
C VAL A 130 -11.08 -23.40 6.70
N ASP A 131 -10.37 -23.78 7.75
CA ASP A 131 -10.74 -24.92 8.61
C ASP A 131 -12.14 -24.70 9.21
N LYS A 132 -12.98 -25.75 9.18
CA LYS A 132 -14.34 -25.77 9.72
C LYS A 132 -14.40 -25.35 11.19
N LYS A 133 -13.30 -25.52 11.94
CA LYS A 133 -13.17 -25.04 13.33
C LYS A 133 -13.44 -23.54 13.48
N TYR A 134 -13.17 -22.75 12.44
CA TYR A 134 -13.34 -21.30 12.46
C TYR A 134 -14.63 -20.82 11.77
N ALA A 135 -15.54 -21.72 11.38
CA ALA A 135 -16.76 -21.35 10.65
C ALA A 135 -17.60 -20.28 11.38
N LYS A 136 -17.74 -20.39 12.71
CA LYS A 136 -18.43 -19.37 13.52
C LYS A 136 -17.69 -18.04 13.59
N GLN A 137 -16.35 -18.06 13.55
CA GLN A 137 -15.54 -16.85 13.57
C GLN A 137 -15.59 -16.12 12.24
N ILE A 138 -15.68 -16.84 11.11
CA ILE A 138 -15.84 -16.24 9.78
C ILE A 138 -17.07 -15.33 9.74
N ASP A 139 -18.22 -15.81 10.21
CA ASP A 139 -19.47 -15.03 10.19
C ASP A 139 -19.40 -13.78 11.08
N SER A 140 -18.76 -13.89 12.26
CA SER A 140 -18.51 -12.74 13.13
C SER A 140 -17.61 -11.72 12.44
N LEU A 141 -16.48 -12.16 11.88
CA LEU A 141 -15.51 -11.28 11.23
C LEU A 141 -16.08 -10.56 10.01
N ILE A 142 -16.95 -11.22 9.24
CA ILE A 142 -17.64 -10.60 8.11
C ILE A 142 -18.65 -9.57 8.60
N THR A 143 -19.40 -9.87 9.65
CA THR A 143 -20.35 -8.93 10.27
C THR A 143 -19.64 -7.68 10.77
N ASP A 144 -18.53 -7.85 11.50
CA ASP A 144 -17.73 -6.76 12.04
C ASP A 144 -17.12 -5.91 10.92
N ALA A 145 -16.59 -6.55 9.88
CA ALA A 145 -16.07 -5.85 8.71
C ALA A 145 -17.17 -5.09 7.96
N THR A 146 -18.40 -5.63 7.93
CA THR A 146 -19.56 -4.96 7.30
C THR A 146 -19.98 -3.75 8.11
N ALA A 147 -20.03 -3.85 9.44
CA ALA A 147 -20.31 -2.72 10.33
C ALA A 147 -19.27 -1.61 10.14
N GLN A 148 -17.97 -1.96 10.11
CA GLN A 148 -16.90 -1.00 9.84
C GLN A 148 -17.01 -0.39 8.43
N ALA A 149 -17.43 -1.15 7.42
CA ALA A 149 -17.63 -0.62 6.06
C ALA A 149 -18.79 0.39 6.01
N VAL A 150 -19.87 0.15 6.75
CA VAL A 150 -21.01 1.09 6.89
C VAL A 150 -20.58 2.35 7.62
N GLU A 151 -19.87 2.22 8.74
CA GLU A 151 -19.35 3.36 9.50
C GLU A 151 -18.41 4.23 8.65
N ASN A 152 -17.44 3.62 7.97
CA ASN A 152 -16.52 4.33 7.08
C ASN A 152 -17.24 5.00 5.89
N PHE A 153 -18.32 4.40 5.39
CA PHE A 153 -19.13 5.02 4.34
C PHE A 153 -19.90 6.22 4.88
N ASN A 154 -20.52 6.09 6.05
CA ASN A 154 -21.29 7.17 6.68
C ASN A 154 -20.39 8.37 7.03
N ALA A 155 -19.17 8.14 7.52
CA ALA A 155 -18.18 9.19 7.74
C ALA A 155 -17.81 9.93 6.44
N LYS A 156 -17.66 9.21 5.32
CA LYS A 156 -17.42 9.83 4.00
C LYS A 156 -18.64 10.57 3.47
N VAL A 157 -19.84 10.09 3.77
CA VAL A 157 -21.09 10.78 3.44
C VAL A 157 -21.20 12.08 4.24
N ASP A 158 -20.80 12.09 5.51
CA ASP A 158 -20.75 13.32 6.32
C ASP A 158 -19.82 14.36 5.69
N ALA A 159 -18.57 13.98 5.40
CA ALA A 159 -17.61 14.87 4.74
C ALA A 159 -18.10 15.35 3.36
N TRP A 160 -18.77 14.49 2.59
CA TRP A 160 -19.37 14.88 1.31
C TRP A 160 -20.54 15.84 1.50
N ASN A 161 -21.44 15.58 2.46
CA ASN A 161 -22.63 16.39 2.71
C ASN A 161 -22.27 17.77 3.25
N GLU A 162 -21.25 17.88 4.09
CA GLU A 162 -20.72 19.16 4.56
C GLU A 162 -20.20 20.01 3.40
N TRP A 163 -19.45 19.39 2.48
CA TRP A 163 -19.00 20.07 1.27
C TRP A 163 -20.16 20.39 0.30
N ALA A 164 -21.07 19.44 0.10
CA ALA A 164 -22.18 19.57 -0.83
C ALA A 164 -23.18 20.65 -0.39
N ALA A 165 -23.45 20.77 0.92
CA ALA A 165 -24.29 21.83 1.48
C ALA A 165 -23.70 23.23 1.25
N ALA A 166 -22.37 23.37 1.29
CA ALA A 166 -21.68 24.63 1.02
C ALA A 166 -21.60 24.97 -0.48
N ASN A 167 -21.72 23.97 -1.37
CA ASN A 167 -21.52 24.12 -2.82
C ASN A 167 -22.79 23.88 -3.67
N GLY A 168 -23.94 23.62 -3.04
CA GLY A 168 -25.22 23.40 -3.74
C GLY A 168 -25.32 22.07 -4.48
N GLU A 169 -24.59 21.05 -4.03
CA GLU A 169 -24.55 19.71 -4.64
C GLU A 169 -25.46 18.71 -3.92
N GLU A 170 -25.66 17.53 -4.52
CA GLU A 170 -26.55 16.49 -4.00
C GLU A 170 -26.10 15.96 -2.62
N ILE A 171 -27.00 16.03 -1.64
CA ILE A 171 -26.83 15.43 -0.30
C ILE A 171 -27.11 13.93 -0.38
N LEU A 172 -26.17 13.12 0.10
CA LEU A 172 -26.28 11.68 0.13
C LEU A 172 -26.87 11.18 1.45
N SER A 173 -27.65 10.10 1.37
CA SER A 173 -28.20 9.42 2.54
C SER A 173 -27.19 8.42 3.13
N LYS A 174 -27.16 8.34 4.47
CA LYS A 174 -26.42 7.32 5.21
C LYS A 174 -27.04 5.93 5.05
N LYS A 175 -26.26 4.90 5.33
CA LYS A 175 -26.71 3.50 5.39
C LYS A 175 -26.78 2.98 6.81
#